data_AF-A0A956X2A7-F1
#
_entry.id   AF-A0A956X2A7-F1
#
_cell.length_a   1.000
_cell.length_b   1.000
_cell.length_c   1.000
_cell.angle_alpha   90.00
_cell.angle_beta   90.00
_cell.angle_gamma   90.00
#
_symmetry.space_group_name_H-M   'P 1'
#
loop_
_entity.id
_entity.type
_entity.pdbx_description
1 polymer ?
#
loop_
_entity_poly.entity_id
_entity_poly.type
_entity_poly.pdbx_seq_one_letter_code
_entity_poly.pdbx_strand_id
1 'polypeptide(L)'
;AAQTQISEKLITKWVSAVDLSRVKGVGAQYGELLQAAGVASVLDLAEQDAASLREQLVALNATNRLVREVPGEAQLDGMIEAAKSLPQAIIV
;
A
#
# COMPACT_ATOMS: atom_id res chain seq x y z
N ALA A 1 -15.32 -17.93 4.57
CA ALA A 1 -14.74 -17.72 5.91
C ALA A 1 -15.17 -18.79 6.93
N ALA A 2 -16.47 -19.06 7.10
CA ALA A 2 -16.99 -19.86 8.22
C ALA A 2 -16.50 -21.34 8.31
N GLN A 3 -16.14 -21.99 7.20
CA GLN A 3 -15.68 -23.39 7.21
C GLN A 3 -14.17 -23.55 7.48
N THR A 4 -13.37 -22.52 7.23
CA THR A 4 -11.90 -22.57 7.32
C THR A 4 -11.36 -21.89 8.58
N GLN A 5 -12.24 -21.29 9.40
CA GLN A 5 -11.88 -20.44 10.55
C GLN A 5 -10.92 -19.28 10.22
N ILE A 6 -10.82 -18.90 8.94
CA ILE A 6 -10.04 -17.74 8.52
C ILE A 6 -10.87 -16.49 8.77
N SER A 7 -10.32 -15.57 9.56
CA SER A 7 -10.98 -14.29 9.84
C SER A 7 -11.12 -13.47 8.56
N GLU A 8 -12.27 -12.83 8.39
CA GLU A 8 -12.54 -11.94 7.26
C GLU A 8 -11.48 -10.83 7.16
N LYS A 9 -11.07 -10.29 8.31
CA LYS A 9 -9.98 -9.31 8.40
C LYS A 9 -8.66 -9.80 7.78
N LEU A 10 -8.33 -11.08 7.94
CA LEU A 10 -7.12 -11.65 7.34
C LEU A 10 -7.25 -11.76 5.82
N ILE A 11 -8.44 -12.13 5.33
CA ILE A 11 -8.75 -12.18 3.91
C ILE A 11 -8.63 -10.78 3.30
N THR A 12 -9.25 -9.76 3.91
CA THR A 12 -9.16 -8.38 3.43
C THR A 12 -7.72 -7.87 3.42
N LYS A 13 -6.91 -8.20 4.43
CA LYS A 13 -5.48 -7.85 4.45
C LYS A 13 -4.73 -8.48 3.27
N TRP A 14 -4.97 -9.75 2.98
CA TRP A 14 -4.34 -10.43 1.84
C TRP A 14 -4.78 -9.85 0.50
N VAL A 15 -6.07 -9.59 0.36
CA VAL A 15 -6.66 -8.99 -0.84
C VAL A 15 -6.02 -7.62 -1.12
N SER A 16 -5.92 -6.76 -0.11
CA SER A 16 -5.24 -5.47 -0.19
C SER A 16 -3.74 -5.61 -0.52
N ALA A 17 -3.04 -6.54 0.13
CA ALA A 17 -1.61 -6.76 -0.10
C ALA A 17 -1.35 -7.23 -1.54
N VAL A 18 -2.21 -8.11 -2.08
CA VAL A 18 -2.14 -8.58 -3.46
C VAL A 18 -2.45 -7.45 -4.43
N ASP A 19 -3.45 -6.61 -4.17
CA ASP A 19 -3.77 -5.48 -5.04
C ASP A 19 -2.60 -4.50 -5.14
N LEU A 20 -2.05 -4.06 -4.00
CA LEU A 20 -0.89 -3.17 -3.96
C LEU A 20 0.36 -3.79 -4.62
N SER A 21 0.56 -5.11 -4.51
CA SER A 21 1.69 -5.79 -5.15
C SER A 21 1.70 -5.72 -6.68
N ARG A 22 0.56 -5.37 -7.30
CA ARG A 22 0.48 -5.14 -8.76
C ARG A 22 1.25 -3.90 -9.20
N VAL A 23 1.46 -2.95 -8.29
CA VAL A 23 2.21 -1.72 -8.56
C VAL A 23 3.70 -2.03 -8.60
N LYS A 24 4.33 -1.76 -9.75
CA LYS A 24 5.76 -2.02 -9.91
C LYS A 24 6.57 -1.21 -8.90
N GLY A 25 7.36 -1.91 -8.08
CA GLY A 25 8.16 -1.31 -7.02
C GLY A 25 7.56 -1.45 -5.62
N VAL A 26 6.28 -1.84 -5.51
CA VAL A 26 5.64 -2.12 -4.22
C VAL A 26 5.86 -3.60 -3.86
N GLY A 27 6.86 -3.83 -3.01
CA GLY A 27 7.08 -5.14 -2.37
C GLY A 27 6.28 -5.29 -1.07
N ALA A 28 6.38 -6.45 -0.42
CA ALA A 28 5.64 -6.75 0.82
C ALA A 28 5.85 -5.70 1.92
N GLN A 29 7.09 -5.23 2.12
CA GLN A 29 7.41 -4.25 3.17
C GLN A 29 6.81 -2.87 2.89
N TYR A 30 6.84 -2.42 1.63
CA TYR A 30 6.19 -1.17 1.24
C TYR A 30 4.66 -1.30 1.26
N GLY A 31 4.11 -2.45 0.87
CA GLY A 31 2.69 -2.74 1.01
C GLY A 31 2.23 -2.65 2.46
N GLU A 32 3.00 -3.19 3.41
CA GLU A 32 2.66 -3.07 4.84
C GLU A 32 2.75 -1.63 5.36
N LEU A 33 3.75 -0.86 4.91
CA LEU A 33 3.88 0.55 5.27
C LEU A 33 2.73 1.39 4.68
N LEU A 34 2.33 1.13 3.44
CA LEU A 34 1.18 1.77 2.78
C LEU A 34 -0.13 1.41 3.46
N GLN A 35 -0.34 0.14 3.81
CA GLN A 35 -1.50 -0.28 4.60
C GLN A 35 -1.53 0.39 5.98
N ALA A 36 -0.38 0.54 6.63
CA ALA A 36 -0.27 1.27 7.89
C ALA A 36 -0.55 2.77 7.74
N ALA A 37 -0.34 3.33 6.55
CA ALA A 37 -0.72 4.70 6.18
C ALA A 37 -2.18 4.84 5.72
N GLY A 38 -2.96 3.75 5.73
CA GLY A 38 -4.36 3.75 5.32
C GLY A 38 -4.58 3.57 3.82
N VAL A 39 -3.53 3.32 3.03
CA VAL A 39 -3.62 3.01 1.61
C VAL A 39 -3.86 1.51 1.46
N ALA A 40 -5.10 1.12 1.14
CA ALA A 40 -5.52 -0.29 1.11
C ALA A 40 -5.73 -0.83 -0.32
N SER A 41 -5.77 0.03 -1.34
CA SER A 41 -5.95 -0.36 -2.73
C SER A 41 -5.06 0.42 -3.69
N VAL A 42 -4.96 -0.07 -4.94
CA VAL A 42 -4.29 0.65 -6.03
C VAL A 42 -4.98 1.99 -6.31
N LEU A 43 -6.29 2.08 -6.12
CA LEU A 43 -7.04 3.32 -6.29
C LEU A 43 -6.65 4.34 -5.23
N ASP A 44 -6.61 3.93 -3.97
CA ASP A 44 -6.23 4.81 -2.85
C ASP A 44 -4.84 5.38 -3.09
N LEU A 45 -3.91 4.55 -3.60
CA LEU A 45 -2.55 4.97 -3.94
C LEU A 45 -2.54 5.94 -5.12
N ALA A 46 -3.36 5.72 -6.14
CA ALA A 46 -3.44 6.56 -7.33
C ALA A 46 -3.96 7.99 -7.02
N GLU A 47 -4.73 8.14 -5.93
CA GLU A 47 -5.26 9.43 -5.46
C GLU A 47 -4.33 10.16 -4.48
N GLN A 48 -3.22 9.53 -4.04
CA GLN A 48 -2.27 10.18 -3.13
C GLN A 48 -1.39 11.23 -3.83
N ASP A 49 -0.94 12.19 -3.03
CA ASP A 49 0.16 13.09 -3.35
C ASP A 49 1.47 12.55 -2.76
N ALA A 50 2.54 12.47 -3.57
CA ALA A 50 3.79 11.83 -3.17
C ALA A 50 4.48 12.53 -2.00
N ALA A 51 4.44 13.86 -1.95
CA ALA A 51 5.06 14.64 -0.88
C ALA A 51 4.33 14.40 0.46
N SER A 52 2.99 14.50 0.43
CA SER A 52 2.13 14.28 1.59
C SER A 52 2.21 12.83 2.10
N LEU A 53 2.19 11.86 1.18
CA LEU A 53 2.33 10.45 1.51
C LEU A 53 3.69 10.16 2.13
N ARG A 54 4.78 10.69 1.58
CA ARG A 54 6.13 10.50 2.13
C ARG A 54 6.24 10.99 3.57
N GLU A 55 5.72 12.18 3.88
CA GLU A 55 5.75 12.71 5.24
C GLU A 55 5.06 11.75 6.23
N GLN A 56 3.89 11.23 5.85
CA GLN A 56 3.16 10.25 6.64
C GLN A 56 3.95 8.93 6.79
N LEU A 57 4.53 8.42 5.70
CA LEU A 57 5.32 7.19 5.72
C LEU A 57 6.58 7.34 6.59
N VAL A 58 7.22 8.51 6.61
CA VAL A 58 8.35 8.80 7.51
C VAL A 58 7.91 8.80 8.96
N ALA A 59 6.81 9.48 9.29
CA ALA A 59 6.28 9.52 10.65
C ALA A 59 5.87 8.11 11.16
N LEU A 60 5.22 7.33 10.31
CA LEU A 60 4.81 5.96 10.62
C LEU A 60 6.01 5.02 10.75
N ASN A 61 7.00 5.15 9.88
CA ASN A 61 8.19 4.30 9.93
C ASN A 61 9.10 4.63 11.12
N ALA A 62 9.12 5.88 11.58
CA ALA A 62 9.80 6.26 12.82
C ALA A 62 9.24 5.53 14.06
N THR A 63 7.94 5.24 14.05
CA THR A 63 7.23 4.58 15.15
C THR A 63 7.23 3.06 15.01
N ASN A 64 6.88 2.56 13.82
CA ASN A 64 6.64 1.14 13.58
C ASN A 64 7.85 0.38 13.03
N ARG A 65 8.86 1.08 12.49
CA ARG A 65 10.07 0.51 11.88
C ARG A 65 9.80 -0.64 10.90
N LEU A 66 8.84 -0.42 9.99
CA LEU A 66 8.40 -1.43 9.02
C LEU A 66 9.39 -1.59 7.86
N VAL A 67 10.08 -0.52 7.48
CA VAL A 67 11.08 -0.52 6.41
C VAL A 67 12.40 0.04 6.90
N ARG A 68 13.50 -0.47 6.32
CA ARG A 68 14.84 0.06 6.58
C ARG A 68 14.99 1.50 6.06
N GLU A 69 14.38 1.79 4.92
CA GLU A 69 14.42 3.10 4.27
C GLU A 69 13.06 3.40 3.64
N VAL A 70 12.58 4.62 3.86
CA VAL A 70 11.33 5.11 3.26
C VAL A 70 11.61 5.52 1.82
N PRO A 71 10.76 5.12 0.85
CA PRO A 71 10.95 5.48 -0.55
C PRO A 71 11.06 7.00 -0.74
N GLY A 72 11.91 7.40 -1.70
CA GLY A 72 12.04 8.79 -2.12
C GLY A 72 10.77 9.30 -2.81
N GLU A 73 10.63 10.63 -2.93
CA GLU A 73 9.48 11.24 -3.61
C GLU A 73 9.34 10.75 -5.05
N ALA A 74 10.43 10.75 -5.82
CA ALA A 74 10.42 10.24 -7.20
C ALA A 74 10.03 8.76 -7.31
N GLN A 75 10.31 7.95 -6.28
CA GLN A 75 9.92 6.54 -6.25
C GLN A 75 8.42 6.40 -5.95
N LEU A 76 7.90 7.23 -5.04
CA LEU A 76 6.47 7.30 -4.75
C LEU A 76 5.68 7.83 -5.94
N ASP A 77 6.18 8.86 -6.63
CA ASP A 77 5.59 9.35 -7.89
C ASP A 77 5.50 8.22 -8.92
N GLY A 78 6.59 7.46 -9.10
CA GLY A 78 6.59 6.31 -10.00
C GLY A 78 5.57 5.24 -9.61
N MET A 79 5.37 5.00 -8.31
CA MET A 79 4.35 4.08 -7.80
C MET A 79 2.93 4.60 -8.04
N ILE A 80 2.68 5.89 -7.81
CA ILE A 80 1.39 6.55 -8.00
C ILE A 80 1.01 6.55 -9.49
N GLU A 81 1.94 6.89 -10.38
CA GLU A 81 1.71 6.84 -11.83
C GLU A 81 1.48 5.41 -12.33
N ALA A 82 2.23 4.44 -11.81
CA ALA A 82 1.98 3.02 -12.10
C ALA A 82 0.59 2.59 -11.60
N ALA A 83 0.16 3.06 -10.43
CA ALA A 83 -1.17 2.79 -9.89
C ALA A 83 -2.28 3.38 -10.77
N LYS A 84 -2.13 4.61 -11.26
CA LYS A 84 -3.08 5.24 -12.20
C LYS A 84 -3.22 4.48 -13.53
N SER A 85 -2.16 3.81 -13.97
CA SER A 85 -2.16 3.02 -15.21
C SER A 85 -2.82 1.65 -15.09
N LEU A 86 -3.05 1.17 -13.86
CA LEU A 86 -3.60 -0.16 -13.61
C LEU A 86 -5.13 -0.12 -13.60
N PRO A 87 -5.80 -1.13 -14.21
CA PRO A 87 -7.24 -1.25 -14.07
C PRO A 87 -7.58 -1.54 -12.60
N GLN A 88 -8.64 -0.91 -12.12
CA GLN A 88 -9.21 -1.18 -10.81
C GLN A 88 -9.67 -2.65 -10.76
N ALA A 89 -9.05 -3.45 -9.90
CA ALA A 89 -9.43 -4.85 -9.71
C ALA A 89 -10.26 -5.04 -8.44
N ILE A 90 -10.14 -4.11 -7.50
CA ILE A 90 -10.72 -4.21 -6.16
C ILE A 90 -11.49 -2.93 -5.88
N ILE A 91 -12.75 -3.09 -5.45
CA ILE A 91 -13.63 -2.04 -4.95
C ILE A 91 -13.94 -2.47 -3.52
N VAL A 92 -13.44 -1.75 -2.52
CA VAL A 92 -13.68 -2.04 -1.09
C VAL A 92 -14.48 -0.91 -0.48
#